data_AF-A0A5Q4DY62-F1
#
_entry.id   AF-A0A5Q4DY62-F1
#
_cell.length_a   1.000
_cell.length_b   1.000
_cell.length_c   1.000
_cell.angle_alpha   90.00
_cell.angle_beta   90.00
_cell.angle_gamma   90.00
#
_symmetry.space_group_name_H-M   'P 1'
#
loop_
_entity.id
_entity.type
_entity.pdbx_description
1 polymer ?
#
loop_
_entity_poly.entity_id
_entity_poly.type
_entity_poly.pdbx_seq_one_letter_code
_entity_poly.pdbx_strand_id
1 'polypeptide(L)' 'MIIKIVAAFLVFMIVMGAIQKFLNPKHKTPLDKLRSAKLPRPRKCTRCGKYMLRSEACDCKEK' A
#
# COMPACT_ATOMS: atom_id res chain seq x y z
N MET A 1 -35.16 0.14 16.57
CA MET A 1 -34.77 -1.28 16.77
C MET A 1 -33.66 -1.69 15.79
N ILE A 2 -33.89 -1.58 14.47
CA ILE A 2 -32.88 -1.87 13.43
C ILE A 2 -31.55 -1.13 13.63
N ILE A 3 -31.56 0.18 13.91
CA ILE A 3 -30.32 0.97 14.08
C ILE A 3 -29.45 0.42 15.22
N LYS A 4 -30.05 -0.04 16.32
CA LYS A 4 -29.31 -0.65 17.44
C LYS A 4 -28.64 -1.96 17.03
N ILE A 5 -29.33 -2.78 16.22
CA ILE A 5 -28.79 -4.05 15.72
C ILE A 5 -27.63 -3.80 14.75
N VAL A 6 -27.79 -2.86 13.81
CA VAL A 6 -26.74 -2.49 12.86
C VAL A 6 -25.52 -1.91 13.60
N ALA A 7 -25.75 -1.04 14.58
CA ALA A 7 -24.67 -0.48 15.41
C ALA A 7 -23.93 -1.58 16.19
N ALA A 8 -24.65 -2.50 16.83
CA ALA A 8 -24.05 -3.62 17.56
C ALA A 8 -23.22 -4.52 16.65
N PHE A 9 -23.71 -4.80 15.43
CA PHE A 9 -22.99 -5.61 14.46
C PHE A 9 -21.70 -4.93 13.97
N LEU A 10 -21.74 -3.63 13.69
CA LEU A 10 -20.54 -2.87 13.29
C LEU A 10 -19.50 -2.84 14.41
N VAL A 11 -19.93 -2.61 15.66
CA VAL A 11 -19.03 -2.65 16.82
C VAL A 11 -18.41 -4.03 16.96
N PHE A 12 -19.20 -5.10 16.81
CA PHE A 12 -18.71 -6.48 16.84
C PHE A 12 -17.64 -6.74 15.77
N MET A 13 -17.85 -6.31 14.52
CA MET A 13 -16.86 -6.45 13.46
C MET A 13 -15.54 -5.73 13.78
N ILE A 14 -15.61 -4.51 14.33
CA ILE A 14 -14.43 -3.74 14.71
C ILE A 14 -13.65 -4.45 15.81
N VAL A 15 -14.34 -4.93 16.85
CA VAL A 15 -13.73 -5.65 17.98
C VAL A 15 -13.06 -6.93 17.50
N MET A 16 -13.75 -7.73 16.68
CA MET A 16 -13.18 -8.97 16.14
C MET A 16 -11.96 -8.70 15.25
N GLY A 17 -11.99 -7.67 14.41
CA GLY A 17 -10.84 -7.25 13.60
C GLY A 17 -9.65 -6.82 14.46
N ALA A 18 -9.89 -6.07 15.55
CA ALA A 18 -8.84 -5.65 16.47
C ALA A 18 -8.20 -6.84 17.21
N ILE A 19 -9.02 -7.78 17.68
CA ILE A 19 -8.57 -9.00 18.37
C ILE A 19 -7.71 -9.85 17.43
N GLN A 20 -8.15 -10.09 16.19
CA GLN A 20 -7.37 -10.85 15.19
C GLN A 20 -6.02 -10.19 14.90
N LYS A 21 -6.00 -8.84 14.77
CA LYS A 21 -4.76 -8.08 14.56
C LYS A 21 -3.81 -8.17 15.76
N PHE A 22 -4.36 -8.15 16.98
CA PHE A 22 -3.58 -8.27 18.21
C PHE A 22 -2.98 -9.66 18.39
N LEU A 23 -3.76 -10.72 18.13
CA LEU A 23 -3.32 -12.12 18.24
C LEU A 23 -2.32 -12.52 17.14
N ASN A 24 -2.45 -11.97 15.94
CA ASN A 24 -1.58 -12.31 14.82
C ASN A 24 -1.01 -11.05 14.13
N PRO A 25 -0.09 -10.32 14.79
CA PRO A 25 0.40 -9.02 14.29
C PRO A 25 1.24 -9.14 13.01
N LYS A 26 1.70 -10.35 12.66
CA LYS A 26 2.46 -10.61 11.43
C LYS A 26 1.56 -11.01 10.25
N HIS A 27 0.26 -11.17 10.46
CA HIS A 27 -0.66 -11.53 9.39
C HIS A 27 -0.86 -10.34 8.43
N LYS A 28 -0.25 -10.43 7.24
CA LYS A 28 -0.39 -9.40 6.22
C LYS A 28 -1.78 -9.46 5.60
N THR A 29 -2.57 -8.41 5.80
CA THR A 29 -3.85 -8.29 5.13
C THR A 29 -3.63 -8.15 3.61
N PRO A 30 -4.65 -8.46 2.77
CA PRO A 30 -4.56 -8.22 1.33
C PRO A 30 -4.20 -6.77 1.00
N LEU A 31 -4.66 -5.82 1.81
CA LEU A 31 -4.35 -4.40 1.69
C LEU A 31 -2.90 -4.10 2.03
N ASP A 32 -2.32 -4.74 3.05
CA ASP A 32 -0.88 -4.64 3.36
C ASP A 32 -0.04 -5.21 2.22
N LYS A 33 -0.47 -6.30 1.59
CA LYS A 33 0.20 -6.87 0.41
C LYS A 33 0.20 -5.87 -0.75
N LEU A 34 -0.95 -5.26 -1.06
CA LEU A 34 -1.07 -4.21 -2.07
C LEU A 34 -0.21 -2.98 -1.75
N ARG A 35 -0.16 -2.55 -0.49
CA ARG A 35 0.69 -1.43 -0.06
C ARG A 35 2.18 -1.77 -0.11
N SER A 36 2.53 -3.03 0.14
CA SER A 36 3.89 -3.55 0.06
C SER A 36 4.35 -3.89 -1.37
N ALA A 37 3.42 -3.93 -2.33
CA ALA A 37 3.74 -3.90 -3.76
C ALA A 37 4.29 -2.51 -4.12
N LYS A 38 5.51 -2.24 -3.65
CA LYS A 38 6.28 -1.05 -4.00
C LYS A 38 6.43 -1.09 -5.51
N LEU A 39 5.86 -0.12 -6.22
CA LEU A 39 6.15 0.03 -7.64
C LEU A 39 7.68 0.08 -7.81
N PRO A 40 8.24 -0.59 -8.83
CA PRO A 40 9.67 -0.57 -9.06
C PRO A 40 10.13 0.88 -9.11
N ARG A 41 11.12 1.24 -8.28
CA ARG A 41 11.67 2.60 -8.30
C ARG A 41 12.29 2.81 -9.69
N PRO A 42 11.90 3.87 -10.43
CA PRO A 42 12.48 4.13 -11.75
C PRO A 42 13.99 4.34 -11.60
N ARG A 43 14.77 3.74 -12.51
CA ARG A 43 16.22 3.90 -12.51
C ARG A 43 16.57 5.37 -12.78
N LYS A 44 17.65 5.86 -12.17
CA LYS A 44 18.21 7.19 -12.48
C LYS A 44 19.26 7.05 -13.57
N CYS A 45 19.32 8.02 -14.48
CA CYS A 45 20.42 8.09 -15.42
C CYS A 45 21.71 8.56 -14.74
N THR A 46 22.81 7.88 -15.02
CA THR A 46 24.15 8.22 -14.51
C THR A 46 24.73 9.49 -15.13
N ARG A 47 24.27 9.90 -16.33
CA ARG A 47 24.75 11.11 -17.01
C ARG A 47 24.21 12.42 -16.44
N CYS A 48 22.92 12.50 -16.10
CA CYS A 48 22.31 13.75 -15.59
C CYS A 48 21.42 13.57 -14.34
N GLY A 49 21.36 12.39 -13.74
CA GLY A 49 20.62 12.14 -12.49
C GLY A 49 19.10 12.10 -12.61
N LYS A 50 18.54 12.34 -13.81
CA LYS A 50 17.08 12.30 -14.07
C LYS A 50 16.53 10.88 -14.01
N TYR A 51 15.27 10.73 -13.59
CA TYR A 51 14.57 9.45 -13.57
C TYR A 51 14.17 9.00 -14.99
N MET A 52 14.47 7.75 -15.34
CA MET A 52 14.08 7.12 -16.60
C MET A 52 12.62 6.65 -16.50
N LEU A 53 11.68 7.57 -16.78
CA LEU A 53 10.23 7.31 -16.63
C LEU A 53 9.58 6.79 -17.91
N ARG A 54 10.23 6.92 -19.08
CA ARG A 54 9.61 6.68 -20.40
C ARG A 54 10.35 5.69 -21.30
N SER A 55 11.67 5.55 -21.16
CA SER A 55 12.51 4.71 -22.02
C SER A 55 13.75 4.23 -21.26
N GLU A 56 14.34 3.11 -21.68
CA GLU A 56 15.65 2.67 -21.19
C GLU A 56 16.78 3.62 -21.61
N ALA A 57 16.53 4.45 -22.62
CA ALA A 57 17.45 5.46 -23.09
C ALA A 57 17.45 6.70 -22.18
N CYS A 58 18.65 7.19 -21.90
CA CYS A 58 18.85 8.37 -21.09
C CYS A 58 18.64 9.65 -21.91
N ASP A 59 17.44 10.23 -21.84
CA ASP A 59 17.04 11.48 -22.51
C ASP A 59 17.55 12.75 -21.79
N CYS A 60 18.85 12.80 -21.50
CA CYS A 60 19.48 14.06 -21.10
C CYS A 60 19.65 14.89 -22.38
N LYS A 61 18.73 15.83 -22.65
CA LYS A 61 18.99 16.88 -23.66
C LYS A 61 20.36 17.47 -23.37
N GLU A 62 21.28 17.35 -24.33
CA GLU A 62 22.58 18.00 -24.31
C GLU A 62 22.36 19.49 -24.07
N LYS A 63 23.17 20.04 -23.16
CA LYS A 63 23.18 21.45 -22.85
C LYS A 63 24.19 22.15 -23.72
#